data_AF-A0A7S3X9P8-F1
#
_entry.id   AF-A0A7S3X9P8-F1
#
_cell.length_a   1.000
_cell.length_b   1.000
_cell.length_c   1.000
_cell.angle_alpha   90.00
_cell.angle_beta   90.00
_cell.angle_gamma   90.00
#
_symmetry.space_group_name_H-M   'P 1'
#
loop_
_entity.id
_entity.type
_entity.pdbx_description
1 polymer ?
#
loop_
_entity_poly.entity_id
_entity_poly.type
_entity_poly.pdbx_seq_one_letter_code
_entity_poly.pdbx_strand_id
1 'polypeptide(L)'
;KAAVPCRKQYEATLEGWEGDVGDQSHQAALLQDLQETGYRAAQHRAGYSLGQPQAADTGSAQCRCIGIDNLPGNVTVALGGHQVQYPLSFGTHCDAWDAGVHPDCTGFNSAAWCGQHWCFVDPCSCNLATTPVVSSYFPDALSNGRPLYYSYATCGAVDHFTAESHDTACVNQASLSACSALDRCEWTLDRGCVGRDLAGANCAVTRRSDQAVLGNTTCPCIGIGGRNGTAEVTTIAGHGPVSYSGNIGSQCSAWDDDHAPDCQGPADTRPSWCHTSWCYVDPCNCGLDVAPKVNTYFPNARYHNNRVYYSYATCSGSGANQGAADTYTVTNNPNACVNQHSQVDCEAQGSGCLWALVSVS
;
A
#
# COMPACT_ATOMS: atom_id res chain seq x y z
N LYS A 1 22.10 -10.49 15.52
CA LYS A 1 22.66 -9.57 16.56
C LYS A 1 22.09 -8.20 16.28
N ALA A 2 21.24 -7.72 17.20
CA ALA A 2 20.54 -6.44 17.11
C ALA A 2 21.48 -5.26 17.38
N ALA A 3 21.15 -4.08 16.83
CA ALA A 3 21.80 -2.82 17.18
C ALA A 3 20.77 -1.69 17.17
N VAL A 4 20.38 -1.27 18.38
CA VAL A 4 19.83 0.06 18.77
C VAL A 4 20.13 0.17 20.29
N PRO A 5 20.35 1.34 20.95
CA PRO A 5 20.37 2.74 20.49
C PRO A 5 21.55 3.63 20.97
N CYS A 6 21.69 4.79 20.32
CA CYS A 6 22.27 6.02 20.86
C CYS A 6 21.49 6.54 22.08
N ARG A 7 21.85 6.08 23.29
CA ARG A 7 21.47 6.69 24.56
C ARG A 7 22.70 6.87 25.44
N LYS A 8 23.69 7.69 25.02
CA LYS A 8 24.84 8.11 25.86
C LYS A 8 25.47 9.42 25.37
N GLN A 9 24.69 10.49 25.30
CA GLN A 9 25.28 11.84 25.18
C GLN A 9 24.50 12.94 25.92
N TYR A 10 23.62 12.56 26.85
CA TYR A 10 22.83 13.49 27.66
C TYR A 10 22.98 13.29 29.18
N GLU A 11 23.91 12.44 29.63
CA GLU A 11 24.11 12.11 31.05
C GLU A 11 25.41 12.68 31.65
N ALA A 12 25.99 13.75 31.07
CA ALA A 12 27.23 14.36 31.57
C ALA A 12 27.07 15.81 32.06
N THR A 13 25.86 16.25 32.41
CA THR A 13 25.59 17.62 32.87
C THR A 13 24.77 17.69 34.15
N LEU A 14 24.77 16.63 34.97
CA LEU A 14 24.06 16.59 36.26
C LEU A 14 24.94 16.14 37.44
N GLU A 15 26.26 16.20 37.33
CA GLU A 15 27.17 16.01 38.47
C GLU A 15 27.84 17.33 38.82
N GLY A 16 27.28 18.00 39.82
CA GLY A 16 27.79 19.25 40.36
C GLY A 16 26.64 20.19 40.64
N TRP A 17 25.98 19.98 41.78
CA TRP A 17 25.36 20.99 42.65
C TRP A 17 24.65 20.22 43.80
N GLU A 18 25.45 19.72 44.73
CA GLU A 18 24.99 19.44 46.09
C GLU A 18 25.17 20.72 46.91
N GLY A 19 24.06 21.35 47.31
CA GLY A 19 24.07 22.55 48.14
C GLY A 19 22.65 23.06 48.44
N ASP A 20 22.13 22.65 49.59
CA ASP A 20 21.02 23.20 50.39
C ASP A 20 19.61 23.36 49.78
N VAL A 21 18.77 22.39 50.15
CA VAL A 21 17.30 22.42 50.02
C VAL A 21 16.72 23.26 51.16
N GLY A 22 15.95 24.30 50.86
CA GLY A 22 15.31 25.08 51.92
C GLY A 22 14.37 26.22 51.57
N ASP A 23 13.61 26.19 50.46
CA ASP A 23 12.38 27.01 50.36
C ASP A 23 11.47 26.56 49.18
N GLN A 24 10.28 26.03 49.47
CA GLN A 24 9.31 25.60 48.45
C GLN A 24 8.75 26.76 47.61
N SER A 25 8.86 28.00 48.08
CA SER A 25 8.43 29.19 47.32
C SER A 25 9.39 29.54 46.17
N HIS A 26 10.68 29.21 46.31
CA HIS A 26 11.69 29.45 45.26
C HIS A 26 11.57 28.44 44.11
N GLN A 27 11.20 27.18 44.38
CA GLN A 27 11.00 26.17 43.32
C GLN A 27 9.77 26.47 42.44
N ALA A 28 8.70 27.01 43.01
CA ALA A 28 7.53 27.44 42.25
C ALA A 28 7.85 28.67 41.37
N ALA A 29 8.61 29.63 41.89
CA ALA A 29 9.06 30.80 41.15
C ALA A 29 10.03 30.42 40.02
N LEU A 30 10.95 29.47 40.24
CA LEU A 30 11.88 28.99 39.21
C LEU A 30 11.17 28.20 38.09
N LEU A 31 10.13 27.43 38.43
CA LEU A 31 9.28 26.73 37.44
C LEU A 31 8.42 27.69 36.63
N GLN A 32 7.87 28.73 37.26
CA GLN A 32 7.16 29.80 36.55
C GLN A 32 8.10 30.61 35.65
N ASP A 33 9.30 30.95 36.12
CA ASP A 33 10.28 31.70 35.34
C ASP A 33 10.84 30.86 34.19
N LEU A 34 11.00 29.53 34.35
CA LEU A 34 11.34 28.59 33.25
C LEU A 34 10.18 28.39 32.26
N GLN A 35 8.92 28.41 32.71
CA GLN A 35 7.75 28.39 31.83
C GLN A 35 7.61 29.71 31.05
N GLU A 36 7.84 30.86 31.68
CA GLU A 36 7.77 32.18 31.04
C GLU A 36 8.96 32.49 30.14
N THR A 37 10.20 32.14 30.53
CA THR A 37 11.39 32.27 29.66
C THR A 37 11.42 31.23 28.56
N GLY A 38 10.91 30.01 28.80
CA GLY A 38 10.71 28.99 27.76
C GLY A 38 9.67 29.43 26.72
N TYR A 39 8.57 30.04 27.17
CA TYR A 39 7.53 30.60 26.30
C TYR A 39 8.02 31.83 25.52
N ARG A 40 8.80 32.72 26.15
CA ARG A 40 9.41 33.88 25.48
C ARG A 40 10.55 33.51 24.51
N ALA A 41 11.31 32.44 24.79
CA ALA A 41 12.31 31.91 23.86
C ALA A 41 11.66 31.23 22.65
N ALA A 42 10.47 30.63 22.82
CA ALA A 42 9.65 30.13 21.71
C ALA A 42 9.08 31.28 20.85
N GLN A 43 8.66 32.39 21.47
CA GLN A 43 8.14 33.57 20.76
C GLN A 43 9.23 34.40 20.05
N HIS A 44 10.44 34.50 20.61
CA HIS A 44 11.55 35.20 19.95
C HIS A 44 12.25 34.39 18.84
N ARG A 45 11.98 33.08 18.71
CA ARG A 45 12.32 32.30 17.51
C ARG A 45 11.31 32.43 16.36
N ALA A 46 10.15 33.06 16.59
CA ALA A 46 9.20 33.45 15.55
C ALA A 46 9.53 34.84 14.95
N GLY A 47 10.82 35.14 14.80
CA GLY A 47 11.30 36.32 14.09
C GLY A 47 11.14 36.16 12.59
N TYR A 48 10.25 36.96 12.01
CA TYR A 48 10.11 37.22 10.58
C TYR A 48 11.46 37.25 9.85
N SER A 49 11.69 36.27 8.98
CA SER A 49 12.71 36.31 7.93
C SER A 49 12.00 36.15 6.60
N LEU A 50 12.18 37.16 5.74
CA LEU A 50 11.69 37.18 4.36
C LEU A 50 12.29 36.02 3.57
N GLY A 51 11.45 35.04 3.22
CA GLY A 51 11.67 34.12 2.11
C GLY A 51 11.73 32.63 2.47
N GLN A 52 10.56 31.99 2.63
CA GLN A 52 10.10 30.75 1.95
C GLN A 52 8.58 30.58 2.22
N PRO A 53 7.78 29.96 1.32
CA PRO A 53 6.32 29.99 1.41
C PRO A 53 5.77 29.11 2.55
N GLN A 54 4.81 29.67 3.27
CA GLN A 54 4.01 29.07 4.32
C GLN A 54 3.28 27.81 3.82
N ALA A 55 3.80 26.63 4.15
CA ALA A 55 3.06 25.37 4.08
C ALA A 55 2.25 25.08 5.36
N ALA A 56 2.21 26.02 6.32
CA ALA A 56 1.88 25.71 7.72
C ALA A 56 0.38 25.51 8.00
N ASP A 57 -0.53 26.33 7.44
CA ASP A 57 -1.96 26.23 7.83
C ASP A 57 -2.78 25.44 6.83
N THR A 58 -2.48 25.54 5.55
CA THR A 58 -3.37 25.00 4.50
C THR A 58 -2.98 23.59 4.03
N GLY A 59 -2.03 22.96 4.73
CA GLY A 59 -1.47 21.66 4.40
C GLY A 59 -0.44 21.68 3.27
N SER A 60 0.25 20.56 3.10
CA SER A 60 1.28 20.38 2.08
C SER A 60 0.78 20.66 0.64
N ALA A 61 1.68 21.07 -0.26
CA ALA A 61 1.32 21.26 -1.67
C ALA A 61 0.87 19.95 -2.36
N GLN A 62 1.32 18.80 -1.83
CA GLN A 62 0.97 17.48 -2.36
C GLN A 62 -0.35 16.95 -1.81
N CYS A 63 -0.95 17.59 -0.80
CA CYS A 63 -2.18 17.17 -0.17
C CYS A 63 -2.71 18.35 0.66
N ARG A 64 -3.77 19.00 0.17
CA ARG A 64 -4.30 20.23 0.77
C ARG A 64 -5.45 19.92 1.71
N CYS A 65 -5.55 20.71 2.78
CA CYS A 65 -6.71 20.65 3.65
C CYS A 65 -7.97 21.10 2.89
N ILE A 66 -9.11 20.51 3.23
CA ILE A 66 -10.41 20.82 2.62
C ILE A 66 -11.36 21.47 3.63
N GLY A 67 -12.35 22.21 3.14
CA GLY A 67 -13.37 22.87 3.95
C GLY A 67 -13.28 24.39 3.90
N ILE A 68 -14.04 25.05 4.76
CA ILE A 68 -14.14 26.51 4.81
C ILE A 68 -13.76 26.97 6.21
N ASP A 69 -12.63 27.66 6.29
CA ASP A 69 -12.14 28.23 7.55
C ASP A 69 -12.93 29.50 7.95
N ASN A 70 -12.86 29.86 9.23
CA ASN A 70 -13.51 31.03 9.84
C ASN A 70 -15.04 31.06 9.72
N LEU A 71 -15.68 29.90 9.55
CA LEU A 71 -17.13 29.81 9.68
C LEU A 71 -17.56 29.97 11.15
N PRO A 72 -18.46 30.92 11.46
CA PRO A 72 -18.92 31.13 12.82
C PRO A 72 -19.90 30.04 13.25
N GLY A 73 -19.69 29.47 14.44
CA GLY A 73 -20.56 28.47 15.05
C GLY A 73 -19.82 27.20 15.45
N ASN A 74 -20.56 26.24 16.01
CA ASN A 74 -20.03 24.98 16.49
C ASN A 74 -20.73 23.79 15.84
N VAL A 75 -20.02 22.67 15.77
CA VAL A 75 -20.53 21.36 15.41
C VAL A 75 -20.32 20.41 16.60
N THR A 76 -21.22 19.44 16.76
CA THR A 76 -21.11 18.42 17.82
C THR A 76 -20.62 17.10 17.23
N VAL A 77 -19.61 16.50 17.85
CA VAL A 77 -19.04 15.19 17.50
C VAL A 77 -19.35 14.19 18.61
N ALA A 78 -19.80 12.99 18.23
CA ALA A 78 -19.96 11.87 19.16
C ALA A 78 -18.64 11.08 19.27
N LEU A 79 -18.01 11.09 20.46
CA LEU A 79 -16.71 10.46 20.74
C LEU A 79 -16.83 9.56 21.96
N GLY A 80 -16.79 8.24 21.77
CA GLY A 80 -16.83 7.28 22.89
C GLY A 80 -18.06 7.42 23.81
N GLY A 81 -19.20 7.89 23.28
CA GLY A 81 -20.42 8.19 24.05
C GLY A 81 -20.52 9.63 24.58
N HIS A 82 -19.48 10.44 24.42
CA HIS A 82 -19.48 11.87 24.74
C HIS A 82 -19.95 12.71 23.54
N GLN A 83 -20.60 13.84 23.80
CA GLN A 83 -20.93 14.84 22.80
C GLN A 83 -20.00 16.04 23.01
N VAL A 84 -19.09 16.26 22.07
CA VAL A 84 -18.02 17.26 22.18
C VAL A 84 -18.25 18.35 21.14
N GLN A 85 -18.15 19.62 21.54
CA GLN A 85 -18.31 20.75 20.63
C GLN A 85 -16.95 21.15 20.05
N TYR A 86 -16.92 21.24 18.73
CA TYR A 86 -15.81 21.79 17.97
C TYR A 86 -16.30 23.01 17.17
N PRO A 87 -15.43 23.96 16.79
CA PRO A 87 -15.81 25.03 15.87
C PRO A 87 -16.25 24.47 14.52
N LEU A 88 -17.06 25.20 13.76
CA LEU A 88 -17.47 24.78 12.41
C LEU A 88 -16.29 24.67 11.42
N SER A 89 -15.16 25.33 11.69
CA SER A 89 -13.92 25.21 10.92
C SER A 89 -13.07 23.99 11.31
N PHE A 90 -13.55 23.13 12.21
CA PHE A 90 -12.82 21.95 12.69
C PHE A 90 -12.33 21.07 11.53
N GLY A 91 -11.02 20.84 11.51
CA GLY A 91 -10.33 20.05 10.49
C GLY A 91 -10.11 20.76 9.15
N THR A 92 -10.45 22.04 8.99
CA THR A 92 -10.33 22.72 7.68
C THR A 92 -8.94 23.24 7.35
N HIS A 93 -8.08 23.36 8.35
CA HIS A 93 -6.67 23.74 8.27
C HIS A 93 -5.85 22.91 9.28
N CYS A 94 -4.54 22.96 9.16
CA CYS A 94 -3.61 22.25 10.02
C CYS A 94 -3.57 22.87 11.42
N ASP A 95 -4.24 22.22 12.37
CA ASP A 95 -4.31 22.67 13.76
C ASP A 95 -4.31 21.50 14.73
N ALA A 96 -3.97 21.76 15.99
CA ALA A 96 -4.04 20.81 17.09
C ALA A 96 -5.47 20.74 17.64
N TRP A 97 -6.41 20.34 16.79
CA TRP A 97 -7.85 20.50 17.02
C TRP A 97 -8.37 19.84 18.30
N ASP A 98 -7.73 18.77 18.74
CA ASP A 98 -8.17 17.97 19.88
C ASP A 98 -7.59 18.43 21.22
N ALA A 99 -6.58 19.30 21.20
CA ALA A 99 -5.87 19.77 22.38
C ALA A 99 -6.83 20.45 23.37
N GLY A 100 -7.03 19.82 24.53
CA GLY A 100 -7.92 20.32 25.57
C GLY A 100 -9.42 20.25 25.23
N VAL A 101 -9.80 19.65 24.10
CA VAL A 101 -11.20 19.51 23.64
C VAL A 101 -11.64 18.05 23.66
N HIS A 102 -10.82 17.15 23.10
CA HIS A 102 -11.14 15.72 23.10
C HIS A 102 -11.07 15.13 24.52
N PRO A 103 -11.96 14.18 24.92
CA PRO A 103 -11.96 13.62 26.27
C PRO A 103 -10.59 13.09 26.74
N ASP A 104 -9.89 12.36 25.87
CA ASP A 104 -8.53 11.83 26.12
C ASP A 104 -7.43 12.90 26.12
N CYS A 105 -7.78 14.13 25.79
CA CYS A 105 -6.89 15.28 25.74
C CYS A 105 -7.12 16.26 26.90
N THR A 106 -7.99 15.89 27.85
CA THR A 106 -8.23 16.66 29.07
C THR A 106 -7.46 16.06 30.26
N GLY A 107 -6.46 16.79 30.79
CA GLY A 107 -5.77 16.43 32.03
C GLY A 107 -4.25 16.23 31.92
N PHE A 108 -3.63 15.72 32.99
CA PHE A 108 -2.17 15.58 33.09
C PHE A 108 -1.60 14.40 32.29
N ASN A 109 -2.43 13.42 31.93
CA ASN A 109 -2.04 12.23 31.16
C ASN A 109 -2.65 12.24 29.76
N SER A 110 -2.73 13.41 29.12
CA SER A 110 -3.27 13.53 27.76
C SER A 110 -2.49 12.69 26.77
N ALA A 111 -3.18 12.11 25.79
CA ALA A 111 -2.57 11.29 24.76
C ALA A 111 -1.55 12.08 23.90
N ALA A 112 -0.56 11.38 23.35
CA ALA A 112 0.53 12.02 22.60
C ALA A 112 0.04 12.73 21.33
N TRP A 113 -1.07 12.28 20.76
CA TRP A 113 -1.67 12.84 19.56
C TRP A 113 -2.45 14.14 19.78
N CYS A 114 -2.77 14.50 21.02
CA CYS A 114 -3.62 15.66 21.33
C CYS A 114 -3.10 16.99 20.80
N GLY A 115 -1.77 17.17 20.78
CA GLY A 115 -1.13 18.39 20.28
C GLY A 115 -0.70 18.31 18.81
N GLN A 116 -1.05 17.25 18.11
CA GLN A 116 -0.59 17.03 16.75
C GLN A 116 -1.49 17.74 15.74
N HIS A 117 -0.87 18.40 14.76
CA HIS A 117 -1.59 19.11 13.73
C HIS A 117 -2.12 18.14 12.68
N TRP A 118 -3.39 18.28 12.34
CA TRP A 118 -4.02 17.51 11.28
C TRP A 118 -5.14 18.31 10.62
N CYS A 119 -5.61 17.82 9.47
CA CYS A 119 -6.79 18.36 8.81
C CYS A 119 -7.51 17.28 7.98
N PHE A 120 -8.75 17.57 7.59
CA PHE A 120 -9.48 16.81 6.58
C PHE A 120 -8.90 17.08 5.19
N VAL A 121 -8.86 16.04 4.35
CA VAL A 121 -8.29 16.10 3.01
C VAL A 121 -9.16 15.37 1.99
N ASP A 122 -9.00 15.71 0.72
CA ASP A 122 -9.45 14.86 -0.37
C ASP A 122 -8.40 13.77 -0.62
N PRO A 123 -8.69 12.49 -0.32
CA PRO A 123 -7.71 11.42 -0.41
C PRO A 123 -7.21 11.18 -1.84
N CYS A 124 -8.00 11.50 -2.88
CA CYS A 124 -7.59 11.32 -4.27
C CYS A 124 -6.65 12.41 -4.78
N SER A 125 -6.72 13.59 -4.18
CA SER A 125 -5.86 14.73 -4.54
C SER A 125 -4.52 14.70 -3.78
N CYS A 126 -4.31 13.72 -2.91
CA CYS A 126 -3.15 13.60 -2.04
C CYS A 126 -2.08 12.66 -2.61
N ASN A 127 -0.86 13.17 -2.73
CA ASN A 127 0.33 12.43 -3.12
C ASN A 127 1.36 12.41 -1.98
N LEU A 128 0.96 11.77 -0.87
CA LEU A 128 1.80 11.57 0.31
C LEU A 128 2.25 10.10 0.41
N ALA A 129 3.36 9.87 1.10
CA ALA A 129 3.84 8.51 1.39
C ALA A 129 2.88 7.74 2.31
N THR A 130 2.28 8.43 3.27
CA THR A 130 1.24 7.88 4.15
C THR A 130 -0.14 8.10 3.55
N THR A 131 -0.97 7.08 3.62
CA THR A 131 -2.33 7.15 3.08
C THR A 131 -3.25 7.90 4.05
N PRO A 132 -4.03 8.89 3.58
CA PRO A 132 -5.07 9.51 4.40
C PRO A 132 -6.05 8.47 4.97
N VAL A 133 -6.49 8.68 6.20
CA VAL A 133 -7.29 7.71 6.94
C VAL A 133 -8.75 8.12 6.91
N VAL A 134 -9.64 7.16 6.68
CA VAL A 134 -11.09 7.35 6.76
C VAL A 134 -11.43 7.92 8.15
N SER A 135 -12.16 9.02 8.22
CA SER A 135 -12.46 9.67 9.50
C SER A 135 -13.47 8.89 10.34
N SER A 136 -13.15 8.71 11.62
CA SER A 136 -14.12 8.32 12.67
C SER A 136 -14.98 9.51 13.12
N TYR A 137 -14.48 10.73 12.96
CA TYR A 137 -15.22 11.96 13.18
C TYR A 137 -16.19 12.16 12.02
N PHE A 138 -17.45 12.47 12.35
CA PHE A 138 -18.55 12.62 11.39
C PHE A 138 -18.67 11.43 10.42
N PRO A 139 -19.02 10.24 10.92
CA PRO A 139 -19.02 9.02 10.11
C PRO A 139 -19.93 9.11 8.87
N ASP A 140 -20.97 9.94 8.92
CA ASP A 140 -21.94 10.12 7.83
C ASP A 140 -21.66 11.37 6.95
N ALA A 141 -20.67 12.18 7.30
CA ALA A 141 -20.35 13.38 6.53
C ALA A 141 -19.63 13.03 5.23
N LEU A 142 -20.00 13.75 4.17
CA LEU A 142 -19.46 13.54 2.83
C LEU A 142 -18.78 14.82 2.31
N SER A 143 -17.64 14.65 1.66
CA SER A 143 -16.99 15.64 0.79
C SER A 143 -16.91 15.07 -0.62
N ASN A 144 -17.43 15.80 -1.60
CA ASN A 144 -17.50 15.35 -3.00
C ASN A 144 -18.14 13.95 -3.16
N GLY A 145 -19.16 13.64 -2.35
CA GLY A 145 -19.86 12.36 -2.36
C GLY A 145 -19.10 11.19 -1.72
N ARG A 146 -17.96 11.45 -1.08
CA ARG A 146 -17.13 10.45 -0.39
C ARG A 146 -17.06 10.75 1.09
N PRO A 147 -16.87 9.75 1.97
CA PRO A 147 -16.66 10.01 3.38
C PRO A 147 -15.45 10.90 3.64
N LEU A 148 -15.42 11.57 4.79
CA LEU A 148 -14.26 12.40 5.17
C LEU A 148 -13.02 11.54 5.43
N TYR A 149 -11.85 12.05 5.04
CA TYR A 149 -10.54 11.50 5.34
C TYR A 149 -9.69 12.55 6.05
N TYR A 150 -8.85 12.15 6.99
CA TYR A 150 -7.88 13.02 7.67
C TYR A 150 -6.44 12.61 7.38
N SER A 151 -5.51 13.53 7.60
CA SER A 151 -4.08 13.29 7.45
C SER A 151 -3.26 14.19 8.37
N TYR A 152 -2.49 13.57 9.26
CA TYR A 152 -1.45 14.23 10.06
C TYR A 152 -0.23 14.60 9.19
N ALA A 153 0.13 13.74 8.24
CA ALA A 153 1.28 13.95 7.36
C ALA A 153 1.10 15.17 6.44
N THR A 154 -0.14 15.52 6.10
CA THR A 154 -0.48 16.78 5.39
C THR A 154 0.04 18.00 6.13
N CYS A 155 0.04 17.94 7.45
CA CYS A 155 0.48 19.00 8.36
C CYS A 155 1.88 18.76 8.92
N GLY A 156 2.62 17.78 8.37
CA GLY A 156 3.97 17.44 8.82
C GLY A 156 4.04 16.70 10.16
N ALA A 157 2.91 16.23 10.69
CA ALA A 157 2.85 15.45 11.93
C ALA A 157 2.88 13.94 11.65
N VAL A 158 3.35 13.18 12.64
CA VAL A 158 3.27 11.71 12.65
C VAL A 158 1.93 11.32 13.25
N ASP A 159 1.21 10.38 12.65
CA ASP A 159 -0.09 9.95 13.17
C ASP A 159 0.06 9.01 14.37
N HIS A 160 -0.14 9.52 15.59
CA HIS A 160 -0.24 8.69 16.80
C HIS A 160 -1.69 8.33 17.16
N PHE A 161 -2.66 9.08 16.66
CA PHE A 161 -4.08 8.85 16.95
C PHE A 161 -4.58 7.54 16.36
N THR A 162 -4.28 7.27 15.09
CA THR A 162 -4.93 6.18 14.35
C THR A 162 -4.64 4.82 14.98
N ALA A 163 -3.38 4.55 15.32
CA ALA A 163 -3.00 3.28 15.91
C ALA A 163 -3.46 3.11 17.37
N GLU A 164 -3.59 4.21 18.12
CA GLU A 164 -3.88 4.18 19.56
C GLU A 164 -5.37 4.30 19.89
N SER A 165 -6.16 4.94 19.02
CA SER A 165 -7.51 5.41 19.35
C SER A 165 -8.52 5.22 18.21
N HIS A 166 -8.14 4.57 17.10
CA HIS A 166 -9.03 4.29 15.98
C HIS A 166 -8.91 2.83 15.50
N ASP A 167 -9.30 1.88 16.36
CA ASP A 167 -9.16 0.44 16.12
C ASP A 167 -9.76 -0.05 14.79
N THR A 168 -10.88 0.53 14.37
CA THR A 168 -11.57 0.20 13.11
C THR A 168 -11.04 0.97 11.89
N ALA A 169 -9.94 1.72 12.03
CA ALA A 169 -9.29 2.34 10.88
C ALA A 169 -8.82 1.25 9.91
N CYS A 170 -9.03 1.47 8.62
CA CYS A 170 -8.63 0.51 7.59
C CYS A 170 -7.14 0.19 7.69
N VAL A 171 -6.29 1.20 7.88
CA VAL A 171 -4.83 1.05 7.96
C VAL A 171 -4.33 0.21 9.15
N ASN A 172 -5.17 -0.01 10.16
CA ASN A 172 -4.86 -0.88 11.31
C ASN A 172 -5.16 -2.36 11.03
N GLN A 173 -5.87 -2.67 9.94
CA GLN A 173 -6.24 -4.04 9.62
C GLN A 173 -5.05 -4.77 8.97
N ALA A 174 -4.45 -5.70 9.70
CA ALA A 174 -3.25 -6.42 9.27
C ALA A 174 -3.53 -7.58 8.29
N SER A 175 -4.79 -7.88 8.00
CA SER A 175 -5.16 -8.98 7.10
C SER A 175 -6.30 -8.59 6.18
N LEU A 176 -6.32 -9.23 5.01
CA LEU A 176 -7.41 -9.15 4.05
C LEU A 176 -8.76 -9.46 4.71
N SER A 177 -8.85 -10.52 5.51
CA SER A 177 -10.11 -10.91 6.17
C SER A 177 -10.60 -9.85 7.15
N ALA A 178 -9.71 -9.24 7.93
CA ALA A 178 -10.07 -8.15 8.83
C ALA A 178 -10.50 -6.89 8.06
N CYS A 179 -9.79 -6.57 6.99
CA CYS A 179 -10.12 -5.46 6.11
C CYS A 179 -11.49 -5.60 5.43
N SER A 180 -11.75 -6.77 4.85
CA SER A 180 -13.01 -7.06 4.15
C SER A 180 -14.23 -7.16 5.08
N ALA A 181 -14.03 -7.23 6.40
CA ALA A 181 -15.11 -7.18 7.38
C ALA A 181 -15.62 -5.75 7.64
N LEU A 182 -14.91 -4.72 7.14
CA LEU A 182 -15.27 -3.32 7.31
C LEU A 182 -15.77 -2.73 5.99
N ASP A 183 -17.01 -2.25 5.95
CA ASP A 183 -17.68 -1.81 4.72
C ASP A 183 -16.95 -0.66 3.98
N ARG A 184 -16.30 0.22 4.75
CA ARG A 184 -15.57 1.39 4.24
C ARG A 184 -14.12 1.10 3.86
N CYS A 185 -13.67 -0.14 3.97
CA CYS A 185 -12.30 -0.52 3.68
C CYS A 185 -12.19 -1.39 2.43
N GLU A 186 -11.02 -1.34 1.79
CA GLU A 186 -10.65 -2.19 0.66
C GLU A 186 -9.18 -2.60 0.81
N TRP A 187 -8.89 -3.87 0.54
CA TRP A 187 -7.52 -4.37 0.52
C TRP A 187 -6.88 -4.09 -0.84
N THR A 188 -5.77 -3.35 -0.83
CA THR A 188 -5.01 -2.99 -2.01
C THR A 188 -3.68 -3.73 -2.06
N LEU A 189 -3.15 -3.82 -3.27
CA LEU A 189 -1.94 -4.58 -3.55
C LEU A 189 -0.66 -3.89 -3.05
N ASP A 190 -0.68 -2.56 -3.01
CA ASP A 190 0.46 -1.69 -2.73
C ASP A 190 0.50 -1.16 -1.27
N ARG A 191 -0.65 -1.09 -0.60
CA ARG A 191 -0.78 -0.41 0.71
C ARG A 191 -1.53 -1.20 1.77
N GLY A 192 -1.86 -2.46 1.50
CA GLY A 192 -2.65 -3.28 2.42
C GLY A 192 -4.07 -2.73 2.55
N CYS A 193 -4.61 -2.62 3.75
CA CYS A 193 -5.97 -2.14 3.94
C CYS A 193 -6.06 -0.61 3.97
N VAL A 194 -6.84 -0.02 3.07
CA VAL A 194 -7.08 1.43 2.98
C VAL A 194 -8.57 1.73 2.87
N GLY A 195 -8.95 3.01 2.93
CA GLY A 195 -10.33 3.41 2.67
C GLY A 195 -10.75 3.03 1.25
N ARG A 196 -11.95 2.48 1.09
CA ARG A 196 -12.45 1.95 -0.20
C ARG A 196 -12.41 2.99 -1.32
N ASP A 197 -12.61 4.26 -1.01
CA ASP A 197 -12.62 5.35 -1.99
C ASP A 197 -11.25 5.59 -2.64
N LEU A 198 -10.17 5.16 -1.98
CA LEU A 198 -8.80 5.23 -2.50
C LEU A 198 -8.54 4.17 -3.59
N ALA A 199 -9.26 3.06 -3.55
CA ALA A 199 -8.99 1.92 -4.41
C ALA A 199 -9.65 2.04 -5.79
N GLY A 200 -8.95 1.59 -6.82
CA GLY A 200 -9.43 1.49 -8.20
C GLY A 200 -9.30 2.78 -9.00
N ALA A 201 -10.19 2.96 -9.98
CA ALA A 201 -10.16 4.08 -10.93
C ALA A 201 -10.37 5.47 -10.29
N ASN A 202 -10.72 5.51 -9.01
CA ASN A 202 -11.08 6.71 -8.28
C ASN A 202 -9.86 7.49 -7.76
N CYS A 203 -8.89 6.84 -7.12
CA CYS A 203 -7.65 7.49 -6.64
C CYS A 203 -6.36 6.74 -7.03
N ALA A 204 -6.41 5.88 -8.06
CA ALA A 204 -5.26 5.16 -8.64
C ALA A 204 -4.50 4.18 -7.71
N VAL A 205 -5.08 3.78 -6.57
CA VAL A 205 -4.53 2.69 -5.75
C VAL A 205 -5.03 1.35 -6.31
N THR A 206 -4.14 0.42 -6.64
CA THR A 206 -4.50 -0.83 -7.34
C THR A 206 -5.31 -1.77 -6.43
N ARG A 207 -6.52 -2.15 -6.85
CA ARG A 207 -7.41 -3.05 -6.08
C ARG A 207 -6.87 -4.47 -6.08
N ARG A 208 -7.21 -5.25 -5.05
CA ARG A 208 -7.01 -6.70 -5.10
C ARG A 208 -7.74 -7.35 -6.28
N SER A 209 -8.93 -6.89 -6.66
CA SER A 209 -9.61 -7.39 -7.86
C SER A 209 -8.77 -7.23 -9.14
N ASP A 210 -7.86 -6.26 -9.17
CA ASP A 210 -6.99 -6.04 -10.32
C ASP A 210 -5.90 -7.13 -10.40
N GLN A 211 -5.64 -7.91 -9.35
CA GLN A 211 -4.80 -9.13 -9.39
C GLN A 211 -5.31 -10.15 -10.42
N ALA A 212 -6.63 -10.17 -10.68
CA ALA A 212 -7.24 -11.03 -11.69
C ALA A 212 -6.73 -10.74 -13.10
N VAL A 213 -6.17 -9.54 -13.29
CA VAL A 213 -5.65 -9.03 -14.55
C VAL A 213 -4.13 -8.83 -14.46
N LEU A 214 -3.62 -8.35 -13.35
CA LEU A 214 -2.22 -7.92 -13.19
C LEU A 214 -1.29 -8.99 -12.63
N GLY A 215 -1.83 -10.14 -12.18
CA GLY A 215 -1.07 -11.18 -11.52
C GLY A 215 -0.72 -10.86 -10.06
N ASN A 216 -0.19 -11.85 -9.36
CA ASN A 216 0.26 -11.77 -7.97
C ASN A 216 1.30 -10.66 -7.79
N THR A 217 1.20 -9.89 -6.71
CA THR A 217 2.13 -8.79 -6.41
C THR A 217 3.58 -9.23 -6.22
N THR A 218 3.80 -10.46 -5.75
CA THR A 218 5.16 -11.01 -5.65
C THR A 218 5.65 -11.58 -6.97
N CYS A 219 4.83 -11.64 -8.02
CA CYS A 219 5.19 -12.14 -9.36
C CYS A 219 4.29 -11.50 -10.44
N PRO A 220 4.34 -10.17 -10.63
CA PRO A 220 3.38 -9.46 -11.45
C PRO A 220 3.52 -9.81 -12.93
N CYS A 221 2.42 -9.70 -13.67
CA CYS A 221 2.44 -9.79 -15.11
C CYS A 221 3.30 -8.68 -15.70
N ILE A 222 4.16 -9.03 -16.66
CA ILE A 222 4.96 -8.09 -17.45
C ILE A 222 4.40 -7.96 -18.85
N GLY A 223 4.76 -6.88 -19.54
CA GLY A 223 4.26 -6.56 -20.88
C GLY A 223 3.29 -5.40 -20.82
N ILE A 224 2.61 -5.14 -21.95
CA ILE A 224 1.79 -3.94 -22.11
C ILE A 224 0.43 -4.37 -22.65
N GLY A 225 -0.58 -4.31 -21.78
CA GLY A 225 -1.97 -4.59 -22.11
C GLY A 225 -2.55 -3.59 -23.12
N GLY A 226 -3.58 -4.02 -23.86
CA GLY A 226 -4.32 -3.18 -24.80
C GLY A 226 -3.53 -2.74 -26.04
N ARG A 227 -2.35 -3.33 -26.30
CA ARG A 227 -1.63 -3.09 -27.56
C ARG A 227 -2.36 -3.74 -28.74
N ASN A 228 -2.76 -2.90 -29.69
CA ASN A 228 -3.27 -3.35 -30.98
C ASN A 228 -2.18 -4.06 -31.79
N GLY A 229 -2.57 -5.07 -32.57
CA GLY A 229 -1.67 -5.84 -33.43
C GLY A 229 -1.80 -7.34 -33.19
N THR A 230 -0.93 -8.11 -33.84
CA THR A 230 -0.86 -9.57 -33.69
C THR A 230 0.57 -10.01 -33.39
N ALA A 231 0.71 -11.16 -32.75
CA ALA A 231 1.97 -11.83 -32.50
C ALA A 231 1.88 -13.26 -33.06
N GLU A 232 2.75 -13.60 -34.00
CA GLU A 232 2.78 -14.94 -34.60
C GLU A 232 3.66 -15.89 -33.78
N VAL A 233 3.04 -16.94 -33.26
CA VAL A 233 3.72 -18.05 -32.58
C VAL A 233 4.04 -19.10 -33.63
N THR A 234 5.32 -19.28 -33.93
CA THR A 234 5.79 -20.15 -35.05
C THR A 234 5.99 -21.61 -34.64
N THR A 235 5.99 -21.91 -33.34
CA THR A 235 6.20 -23.26 -32.82
C THR A 235 5.28 -23.54 -31.63
N ILE A 236 4.03 -23.93 -31.91
CA ILE A 236 3.25 -24.70 -30.94
C ILE A 236 3.58 -26.17 -31.20
N ALA A 237 3.90 -26.95 -30.17
CA ALA A 237 4.34 -28.34 -30.30
C ALA A 237 3.38 -29.14 -31.21
N GLY A 238 3.83 -29.49 -32.43
CA GLY A 238 3.06 -30.27 -33.39
C GLY A 238 2.15 -29.48 -34.35
N HIS A 239 2.08 -28.14 -34.28
CA HIS A 239 1.20 -27.31 -35.13
C HIS A 239 1.96 -26.25 -35.93
N GLY A 240 1.31 -25.75 -36.99
CA GLY A 240 1.77 -24.60 -37.78
C GLY A 240 1.68 -23.27 -37.03
N PRO A 241 2.02 -22.14 -37.69
CA PRO A 241 1.99 -20.83 -37.05
C PRO A 241 0.58 -20.46 -36.57
N VAL A 242 0.48 -19.88 -35.38
CA VAL A 242 -0.77 -19.40 -34.78
C VAL A 242 -0.65 -17.94 -34.43
N SER A 243 -1.67 -17.16 -34.81
CA SER A 243 -1.72 -15.72 -34.56
C SER A 243 -2.46 -15.43 -33.26
N TYR A 244 -1.80 -14.73 -32.34
CA TYR A 244 -2.39 -14.22 -31.11
C TYR A 244 -2.48 -12.69 -31.16
N SER A 245 -3.24 -12.09 -30.24
CA SER A 245 -3.25 -10.64 -30.03
C SER A 245 -1.86 -10.10 -29.66
N GLY A 246 -1.53 -8.89 -30.09
CA GLY A 246 -0.24 -8.24 -29.86
C GLY A 246 0.10 -7.96 -28.38
N ASN A 247 -0.88 -8.12 -27.47
CA ASN A 247 -0.71 -8.04 -26.03
C ASN A 247 -0.74 -9.41 -25.32
N ILE A 248 -0.58 -10.53 -26.05
CA ILE A 248 -0.55 -11.87 -25.46
C ILE A 248 0.38 -11.94 -24.25
N GLY A 249 -0.12 -12.53 -23.16
CA GLY A 249 0.62 -12.72 -21.93
C GLY A 249 0.86 -11.44 -21.12
N SER A 250 0.34 -10.27 -21.50
CA SER A 250 0.58 -9.03 -20.75
C SER A 250 -0.23 -8.91 -19.45
N GLN A 251 -1.23 -9.77 -19.30
CA GLN A 251 -2.20 -9.79 -18.21
C GLN A 251 -2.70 -11.23 -18.04
N CYS A 252 -3.21 -11.54 -16.86
CA CYS A 252 -3.89 -12.79 -16.60
C CYS A 252 -5.12 -12.90 -17.51
N SER A 253 -5.07 -13.81 -18.47
CA SER A 253 -6.17 -14.11 -19.40
C SER A 253 -6.00 -15.52 -19.96
N ALA A 254 -7.11 -16.14 -20.37
CA ALA A 254 -7.10 -17.45 -21.03
C ALA A 254 -6.69 -17.28 -22.51
N TRP A 255 -5.43 -16.92 -22.75
CA TRP A 255 -4.94 -16.54 -24.08
C TRP A 255 -5.13 -17.63 -25.14
N ASP A 256 -5.09 -18.89 -24.71
CA ASP A 256 -5.17 -20.05 -25.59
C ASP A 256 -6.59 -20.50 -25.90
N ASP A 257 -7.59 -20.04 -25.14
CA ASP A 257 -8.98 -20.53 -25.15
C ASP A 257 -9.51 -20.66 -26.58
N ASP A 258 -9.39 -19.60 -27.38
CA ASP A 258 -9.91 -19.59 -28.76
C ASP A 258 -8.81 -19.63 -29.84
N HIS A 259 -7.53 -19.64 -29.46
CA HIS A 259 -6.40 -19.50 -30.39
C HIS A 259 -5.59 -20.79 -30.56
N ALA A 260 -5.37 -21.55 -29.49
CA ALA A 260 -4.55 -22.74 -29.58
C ALA A 260 -5.28 -23.84 -30.40
N PRO A 261 -4.58 -24.56 -31.30
CA PRO A 261 -5.21 -25.58 -32.13
C PRO A 261 -5.87 -26.71 -31.33
N ASP A 262 -5.26 -27.10 -30.21
CA ASP A 262 -5.80 -28.10 -29.28
C ASP A 262 -7.04 -27.63 -28.50
N CYS A 263 -7.29 -26.32 -28.51
CA CYS A 263 -8.43 -25.69 -27.85
C CYS A 263 -9.60 -25.45 -28.80
N GLN A 264 -9.54 -25.98 -30.03
CA GLN A 264 -10.64 -25.93 -30.98
C GLN A 264 -11.64 -27.07 -30.71
N GLY A 265 -12.93 -26.79 -30.82
CA GLY A 265 -14.01 -27.77 -30.68
C GLY A 265 -14.89 -27.58 -29.42
N PRO A 266 -15.76 -28.55 -29.12
CA PRO A 266 -16.70 -28.47 -27.98
C PRO A 266 -15.99 -28.33 -26.63
N ALA A 267 -16.52 -27.47 -25.76
CA ALA A 267 -15.92 -27.13 -24.45
C ALA A 267 -15.61 -28.35 -23.57
N ASP A 268 -16.43 -29.40 -23.63
CA ASP A 268 -16.28 -30.64 -22.86
C ASP A 268 -15.16 -31.56 -23.36
N THR A 269 -14.66 -31.31 -24.58
CA THR A 269 -13.59 -32.10 -25.20
C THR A 269 -12.23 -31.44 -25.17
N ARG A 270 -12.17 -30.17 -24.76
CA ARG A 270 -10.96 -29.36 -24.79
C ARG A 270 -10.08 -29.63 -23.57
N PRO A 271 -8.74 -29.59 -23.72
CA PRO A 271 -7.83 -29.70 -22.59
C PRO A 271 -8.10 -28.65 -21.50
N SER A 272 -7.94 -29.03 -20.23
CA SER A 272 -8.24 -28.13 -19.09
C SER A 272 -7.40 -26.85 -19.08
N TRP A 273 -6.20 -26.87 -19.66
CA TRP A 273 -5.33 -25.71 -19.74
C TRP A 273 -5.85 -24.61 -20.66
N CYS A 274 -6.75 -24.91 -21.60
CA CYS A 274 -7.25 -23.95 -22.59
C CYS A 274 -7.93 -22.74 -21.95
N HIS A 275 -8.74 -22.96 -20.92
CA HIS A 275 -9.48 -21.90 -20.22
C HIS A 275 -8.68 -21.27 -19.08
N THR A 276 -7.41 -21.67 -18.91
CA THR A 276 -6.65 -21.29 -17.73
C THR A 276 -5.93 -19.97 -17.97
N SER A 277 -6.13 -19.02 -17.05
CA SER A 277 -5.45 -17.73 -17.12
C SER A 277 -3.97 -17.84 -16.83
N TRP A 278 -3.14 -17.20 -17.67
CA TRP A 278 -1.70 -17.05 -17.46
C TRP A 278 -1.22 -15.68 -17.96
N CYS A 279 0.00 -15.32 -17.57
CA CYS A 279 0.71 -14.18 -18.14
C CYS A 279 2.23 -14.39 -18.12
N TYR A 280 2.95 -13.55 -18.84
CA TYR A 280 4.40 -13.46 -18.77
C TYR A 280 4.83 -12.76 -17.49
N VAL A 281 5.96 -13.19 -16.92
CA VAL A 281 6.50 -12.69 -15.66
C VAL A 281 8.02 -12.57 -15.73
N ASP A 282 8.59 -11.74 -14.85
CA ASP A 282 10.05 -11.68 -14.62
C ASP A 282 10.43 -12.68 -13.53
N PRO A 283 11.18 -13.77 -13.84
CA PRO A 283 11.55 -14.77 -12.84
C PRO A 283 12.40 -14.20 -11.69
N CYS A 284 13.11 -13.09 -11.91
CA CYS A 284 13.93 -12.43 -10.89
C CYS A 284 13.09 -11.63 -9.89
N ASN A 285 11.85 -11.30 -10.25
CA ASN A 285 10.89 -10.59 -9.42
C ASN A 285 9.63 -11.44 -9.19
N CYS A 286 9.82 -12.75 -9.02
CA CYS A 286 8.75 -13.74 -8.81
C CYS A 286 8.99 -14.59 -7.56
N GLY A 287 8.25 -14.28 -6.49
CA GLY A 287 8.21 -15.03 -5.23
C GLY A 287 6.97 -15.93 -5.12
N LEU A 288 6.80 -16.85 -6.08
CA LEU A 288 5.76 -17.89 -6.03
C LEU A 288 6.38 -19.23 -5.60
N ASP A 289 5.59 -20.07 -4.92
CA ASP A 289 6.01 -21.44 -4.57
C ASP A 289 6.22 -22.31 -5.81
N VAL A 290 5.47 -22.03 -6.88
CA VAL A 290 5.62 -22.69 -8.18
C VAL A 290 6.45 -21.79 -9.09
N ALA A 291 7.64 -22.27 -9.45
CA ALA A 291 8.53 -21.54 -10.35
C ALA A 291 7.86 -21.25 -11.71
N PRO A 292 8.01 -20.01 -12.25
CA PRO A 292 7.65 -19.69 -13.63
C PRO A 292 8.41 -20.56 -14.65
N LYS A 293 7.84 -20.71 -15.84
CA LYS A 293 8.37 -21.59 -16.91
C LYS A 293 8.89 -20.76 -18.06
N VAL A 294 9.94 -21.25 -18.72
CA VAL A 294 10.54 -20.56 -19.87
C VAL A 294 9.51 -20.45 -21.00
N ASN A 295 9.33 -19.26 -21.55
CA ASN A 295 8.46 -19.01 -22.69
C ASN A 295 8.88 -19.85 -23.91
N THR A 296 7.97 -20.68 -24.41
CA THR A 296 8.13 -21.49 -25.63
C THR A 296 7.50 -20.84 -26.87
N TYR A 297 6.52 -19.96 -26.69
CA TYR A 297 5.83 -19.29 -27.80
C TYR A 297 6.75 -18.28 -28.51
N PHE A 298 7.55 -17.55 -27.74
CA PHE A 298 8.53 -16.59 -28.25
C PHE A 298 9.92 -16.85 -27.64
N PRO A 299 10.66 -17.87 -28.11
CA PRO A 299 11.93 -18.29 -27.49
C PRO A 299 13.03 -17.20 -27.55
N ASN A 300 12.89 -16.26 -28.48
CA ASN A 300 13.78 -15.11 -28.65
C ASN A 300 13.30 -13.84 -27.94
N ALA A 301 12.11 -13.83 -27.34
CA ALA A 301 11.63 -12.68 -26.58
C ALA A 301 12.51 -12.44 -25.35
N ARG A 302 12.74 -11.17 -25.05
CA ARG A 302 13.57 -10.75 -23.91
C ARG A 302 12.86 -9.67 -23.09
N TYR A 303 13.01 -9.76 -21.77
CA TYR A 303 12.66 -8.72 -20.81
C TYR A 303 13.90 -8.41 -19.99
N HIS A 304 14.33 -7.14 -19.98
CA HIS A 304 15.62 -6.73 -19.40
C HIS A 304 16.80 -7.63 -19.82
N ASN A 305 16.85 -7.99 -21.11
CA ASN A 305 17.85 -8.89 -21.70
C ASN A 305 17.81 -10.37 -21.20
N ASN A 306 16.88 -10.71 -20.31
CA ASN A 306 16.62 -12.09 -19.87
C ASN A 306 15.55 -12.75 -20.73
N ARG A 307 15.54 -14.09 -20.78
CA ARG A 307 14.42 -14.83 -21.39
C ARG A 307 13.13 -14.51 -20.66
N VAL A 308 12.03 -14.41 -21.40
CA VAL A 308 10.70 -14.23 -20.83
C VAL A 308 10.22 -15.56 -20.23
N TYR A 309 9.56 -15.51 -19.09
CA TYR A 309 8.92 -16.65 -18.44
C TYR A 309 7.41 -16.43 -18.38
N TYR A 310 6.62 -17.49 -18.23
CA TYR A 310 5.18 -17.42 -17.98
C TYR A 310 4.81 -18.15 -16.70
N SER A 311 3.67 -17.78 -16.13
CA SER A 311 3.13 -18.40 -14.92
C SER A 311 1.60 -18.46 -14.97
N TYR A 312 1.05 -19.65 -14.75
CA TYR A 312 -0.35 -19.84 -14.39
C TYR A 312 -0.58 -19.48 -12.91
N ALA A 313 0.39 -19.78 -12.05
CA ALA A 313 0.29 -19.62 -10.59
C ALA A 313 0.14 -18.15 -10.15
N THR A 314 0.68 -17.19 -10.93
CA THR A 314 0.48 -15.77 -10.65
C THR A 314 -1.00 -15.34 -10.81
N CYS A 315 -1.76 -16.07 -11.63
CA CYS A 315 -3.15 -15.79 -11.95
C CYS A 315 -4.16 -16.58 -11.09
N SER A 316 -3.70 -17.31 -10.08
CA SER A 316 -4.53 -18.20 -9.22
C SER A 316 -5.30 -17.46 -8.10
N GLY A 317 -5.32 -16.12 -8.08
CA GLY A 317 -5.71 -15.34 -6.89
C GLY A 317 -7.06 -14.60 -6.90
N SER A 318 -7.79 -14.51 -8.02
CA SER A 318 -9.04 -13.73 -8.08
C SER A 318 -9.81 -13.92 -9.40
N GLY A 319 -11.04 -14.46 -9.35
CA GLY A 319 -11.98 -14.45 -10.49
C GLY A 319 -12.56 -15.82 -10.89
N ALA A 320 -13.43 -15.87 -11.90
CA ALA A 320 -14.13 -17.09 -12.34
C ALA A 320 -13.28 -18.03 -13.22
N ASN A 321 -12.10 -17.61 -13.68
CA ASN A 321 -11.18 -18.37 -14.54
C ASN A 321 -9.74 -18.33 -13.98
N GLN A 322 -9.57 -18.87 -12.78
CA GLN A 322 -8.31 -18.82 -12.01
C GLN A 322 -7.21 -19.69 -12.63
N GLY A 323 -5.95 -19.28 -12.42
CA GLY A 323 -4.77 -20.07 -12.74
C GLY A 323 -4.82 -21.45 -12.06
N ALA A 324 -5.20 -22.46 -12.82
CA ALA A 324 -5.20 -23.86 -12.42
C ALA A 324 -3.77 -24.40 -12.38
N ALA A 325 -3.62 -25.64 -11.90
CA ALA A 325 -2.37 -26.37 -12.04
C ALA A 325 -1.92 -26.35 -13.51
N ASP A 326 -0.62 -26.16 -13.70
CA ASP A 326 0.00 -26.11 -15.02
C ASP A 326 0.00 -27.50 -15.67
N THR A 327 -1.12 -27.86 -16.30
CA THR A 327 -1.28 -29.13 -17.03
C THR A 327 -0.74 -29.03 -18.45
N TYR A 328 -0.62 -27.82 -19.00
CA TYR A 328 -0.02 -27.58 -20.31
C TYR A 328 1.44 -28.01 -20.34
N THR A 329 2.28 -27.52 -19.41
CA THR A 329 3.72 -27.85 -19.41
C THR A 329 3.95 -29.34 -19.28
N VAL A 330 3.17 -30.01 -18.43
CA VAL A 330 3.26 -31.46 -18.22
C VAL A 330 2.89 -32.24 -19.49
N THR A 331 1.85 -31.80 -20.22
CA THR A 331 1.31 -32.55 -21.35
C THR A 331 2.01 -32.22 -22.67
N ASN A 332 2.24 -30.94 -22.93
CA ASN A 332 2.68 -30.42 -24.23
C ASN A 332 4.17 -30.05 -24.26
N ASN A 333 4.85 -30.02 -23.10
CA ASN A 333 6.29 -29.78 -23.01
C ASN A 333 7.01 -30.74 -22.05
N PRO A 334 7.05 -32.05 -22.37
CA PRO A 334 7.67 -33.06 -21.48
C PRO A 334 9.16 -32.80 -21.20
N ASN A 335 9.86 -32.08 -22.09
CA ASN A 335 11.27 -31.70 -21.96
C ASN A 335 11.49 -30.40 -21.17
N ALA A 336 10.44 -29.78 -20.62
CA ALA A 336 10.58 -28.61 -19.76
C ALA A 336 11.45 -28.94 -18.54
N CYS A 337 12.28 -27.99 -18.10
CA CYS A 337 13.17 -28.18 -16.95
C CYS A 337 12.42 -28.61 -15.68
N VAL A 338 11.21 -28.06 -15.47
CA VAL A 338 10.34 -28.35 -14.32
C VAL A 338 9.76 -29.76 -14.32
N ASN A 339 9.80 -30.46 -15.45
CA ASN A 339 9.33 -31.84 -15.58
C ASN A 339 10.47 -32.87 -15.41
N GLN A 340 11.72 -32.42 -15.20
CA GLN A 340 12.85 -33.31 -15.03
C GLN A 340 12.98 -33.70 -13.55
N HIS A 341 13.04 -35.00 -13.27
CA HIS A 341 13.06 -35.53 -11.91
C HIS A 341 14.45 -35.95 -11.43
N SER A 342 15.47 -35.78 -12.28
CA SER A 342 16.86 -36.02 -11.93
C SER A 342 17.74 -34.90 -12.47
N GLN A 343 18.87 -34.67 -11.80
CA GLN A 343 19.88 -33.71 -12.26
C GLN A 343 20.36 -34.05 -13.67
N VAL A 344 20.59 -35.34 -13.95
CA VAL A 344 21.07 -35.82 -15.26
C VAL A 344 20.05 -35.48 -16.36
N ASP A 345 18.77 -35.76 -16.14
CA ASP A 345 17.73 -35.50 -17.13
C ASP A 345 17.51 -33.99 -17.34
N CYS A 346 17.68 -33.19 -16.28
CA CYS A 346 17.61 -31.73 -16.32
C CYS A 346 18.74 -31.11 -17.14
N GLU A 347 19.98 -31.50 -16.85
CA GLU A 347 21.16 -31.00 -17.56
C GLU A 347 21.20 -31.47 -19.02
N ALA A 348 20.61 -32.64 -19.32
CA ALA A 348 20.49 -33.14 -20.69
C ALA A 348 19.60 -32.27 -21.60
N GLN A 349 18.73 -31.41 -21.04
CA GLN A 349 17.91 -30.47 -21.83
C GLN A 349 18.72 -29.27 -22.36
N GLY A 350 20.00 -29.15 -21.98
CA GLY A 350 20.92 -28.12 -22.44
C GLY A 350 20.88 -26.84 -21.61
N SER A 351 21.51 -25.78 -22.11
CA SER A 351 21.81 -24.55 -21.35
C SER A 351 20.59 -23.72 -20.93
N GLY A 352 19.37 -24.17 -21.26
CA GLY A 352 18.12 -23.58 -20.80
C GLY A 352 17.64 -24.15 -19.46
N CYS A 353 18.20 -25.27 -19.01
CA CYS A 353 17.83 -25.93 -17.77
C CYS A 353 19.01 -25.99 -16.80
N LEU A 354 18.73 -25.73 -15.53
CA LEU A 354 19.69 -25.80 -14.45
C LEU A 354 19.05 -26.54 -13.28
N TRP A 355 19.74 -27.56 -12.77
CA TRP A 355 19.34 -28.23 -11.54
C TRP A 355 19.73 -27.38 -10.34
N ALA A 356 18.75 -26.94 -9.56
CA ALA A 356 18.98 -26.16 -8.35
C ALA A 356 18.65 -27.00 -7.11
N LEU A 357 19.56 -26.98 -6.13
CA LEU A 357 19.28 -27.51 -4.80
C LEU A 357 18.58 -26.41 -4.00
N VAL A 358 17.29 -26.59 -3.71
CA VAL A 358 16.54 -25.64 -2.87
C VAL A 358 16.96 -25.86 -1.42
N SER A 359 17.76 -24.95 -0.86
CA SER A 359 17.99 -24.91 0.58
C SER A 359 16.71 -24.43 1.26
N VAL A 360 15.98 -25.36 1.89
CA VAL A 360 14.86 -25.02 2.76
C VAL A 360 15.46 -24.38 4.01
N SER A 361 15.36 -23.05 4.10
CA SER A 361 15.79 -22.26 5.25
C SER A 361 14.61 -21.80 6.07
#